data_AF-A0A3N4LJ17-F1
#
_entry.id   AF-A0A3N4LJ17-F1
#
_cell.length_a   1.000
_cell.length_b   1.000
_cell.length_c   1.000
_cell.angle_alpha   90.00
_cell.angle_beta   90.00
_cell.angle_gamma   90.00
#
_symmetry.space_group_name_H-M   'P 1'
#
loop_
_entity.id
_entity.type
_entity.pdbx_description
1 polymer ?
#
loop_
_entity_poly.entity_id
_entity_poly.type
_entity_poly.pdbx_seq_one_letter_code
_entity_poly.pdbx_strand_id
1 'polypeptide(L)' 'MKFIGLATTIVSLLISLVVWVLFDFSSNQFQFVQECYGSSQYSIYLGVDGISIYFVLLTTLIMPIALLSN' A
#
# COMPACT_ATOMS: atom_id res chain seq x y z
N MET A 1 3.26 -22.80 5.77
CA MET A 1 2.58 -21.73 5.01
C MET A 1 2.22 -20.50 5.87
N LYS A 2 1.69 -20.65 7.09
CA LYS A 2 1.32 -19.51 7.97
C LYS A 2 2.49 -18.56 8.29
N PHE A 3 3.67 -19.10 8.59
CA PHE A 3 4.89 -18.30 8.83
C PHE A 3 5.32 -17.44 7.62
N ILE A 4 5.17 -17.95 6.40
CA ILE A 4 5.51 -17.22 5.18
C ILE A 4 4.52 -16.06 5.00
N GLY A 5 3.23 -16.31 5.23
CA GLY A 5 2.20 -15.27 5.23
C GLY A 5 2.48 -14.17 6.26
N LEU A 6 2.81 -14.54 7.50
CA LEU A 6 3.18 -13.58 8.54
C LEU A 6 4.43 -12.76 8.20
N ALA A 7 5.46 -13.40 7.67
CA ALA A 7 6.66 -12.69 7.24
C ALA A 7 6.34 -11.68 6.12
N THR A 8 5.52 -12.07 5.12
CA THR A 8 5.12 -11.16 4.04
C THR A 8 4.30 -9.97 4.52
N THR A 9 3.38 -10.14 5.48
CA THR A 9 2.58 -9.03 5.99
C THR A 9 3.41 -8.04 6.83
N ILE A 10 4.38 -8.54 7.60
CA ILE A 10 5.35 -7.70 8.32
C ILE A 10 6.18 -6.88 7.34
N VAL A 11 6.65 -7.48 6.26
CA VAL A 11 7.40 -6.78 5.21
C VAL A 11 6.52 -5.70 4.55
N SER A 12 5.27 -6.01 4.21
CA SER A 12 4.32 -5.02 3.66
C SER A 12 4.04 -3.86 4.61
N LEU A 13 4.01 -4.10 5.93
CA LEU A 13 3.87 -3.05 6.95
C LEU A 13 5.12 -2.15 7.03
N LEU A 14 6.31 -2.70 6.89
CA LEU A 14 7.54 -1.89 6.82
C LEU A 14 7.56 -1.04 5.55
N ILE A 15 7.15 -1.61 4.41
CA ILE A 15 7.08 -0.89 3.13
C ILE A 15 6.06 0.26 3.22
N SER A 16 4.88 0.05 3.80
CA SER A 16 3.88 1.11 3.94
C SER A 16 4.35 2.26 4.83
N LEU A 17 5.13 1.98 5.89
CA LEU A 17 5.77 3.01 6.70
C LEU A 17 6.81 3.82 5.91
N VAL A 18 7.62 3.17 5.07
CA VAL A 18 8.59 3.87 4.20
C VAL A 18 7.85 4.78 3.21
N VAL A 19 6.79 4.29 2.58
CA VAL A 19 5.96 5.09 1.66
C VAL A 19 5.35 6.30 2.37
N TRP A 20 4.89 6.13 3.61
CA TRP A 20 4.35 7.24 4.41
C TRP A 20 5.39 8.32 4.71
N VAL A 21 6.62 7.93 5.07
CA VAL A 21 7.71 8.91 5.32
C VAL A 21 8.13 9.64 4.04
N LEU A 22 8.06 8.97 2.89
CA LEU A 22 8.39 9.54 1.59
C LEU A 22 7.25 10.38 0.97
N PHE A 23 6.06 10.37 1.57
CA PHE A 23 4.89 11.07 1.05
C PHE A 23 4.98 12.58 1.30
N ASP A 24 4.85 13.40 0.27
CA ASP A 24 4.88 14.86 0.37
C ASP A 24 3.48 15.45 0.63
N PHE A 25 3.19 15.80 1.88
CA PHE A 25 1.91 16.41 2.28
C PHE A 25 1.72 17.85 1.79
N SER A 26 2.74 18.51 1.24
CA SER A 26 2.61 19.86 0.68
C SER A 26 1.94 19.85 -0.70
N SER A 27 1.95 18.71 -1.39
CA SER A 27 1.36 18.57 -2.73
C SER A 27 -0.01 17.88 -2.64
N ASN A 28 -0.99 18.43 -3.37
CA ASN A 28 -2.34 17.87 -3.43
C ASN A 28 -2.53 16.92 -4.63
N GLN A 29 -1.44 16.50 -5.25
CA GLN A 29 -1.43 15.62 -6.42
C GLN A 29 -1.30 14.16 -5.97
N PHE A 30 -1.77 13.23 -6.81
CA PHE A 30 -1.52 11.81 -6.59
C PHE A 30 -0.01 11.53 -6.68
N GLN A 31 0.51 10.83 -5.67
CA GLN A 31 1.89 10.37 -5.61
C GLN A 31 1.95 8.86 -5.83
N PHE A 32 3.15 8.36 -6.14
CA PHE A 32 3.36 6.93 -6.46
C PHE A 32 2.42 6.44 -7.57
N VAL A 33 2.28 7.27 -8.62
CA VAL A 33 1.37 7.00 -9.73
C VAL A 33 1.95 5.90 -10.62
N GLN A 34 1.16 4.85 -10.83
CA GLN A 34 1.45 3.77 -11.76
C GLN A 34 0.39 3.76 -12.86
N GLU A 35 0.83 3.99 -14.09
CA GLU A 35 -0.01 3.90 -15.28
C GLU A 35 0.30 2.60 -16.00
N CYS A 36 -0.65 1.67 -16.03
CA CYS A 36 -0.52 0.44 -16.78
C CYS A 36 -1.21 0.60 -18.13
N TYR A 37 -0.45 1.02 -19.14
CA TYR A 37 -0.85 0.97 -20.54
C TYR A 37 -0.48 -0.39 -21.15
N GLY A 38 -1.15 -1.44 -20.70
CA GLY A 38 -1.09 -2.72 -21.40
C GLY A 38 -1.81 -2.61 -22.73
N SER A 39 -1.50 -3.46 -23.71
CA SER A 39 -2.13 -3.59 -25.04
C SER A 39 -3.65 -3.90 -25.04
N SER A 40 -4.30 -3.72 -23.90
CA SER A 40 -5.70 -3.97 -23.61
C SER A 40 -6.38 -2.61 -23.43
N GLN A 41 -7.62 -2.48 -23.89
CA GLN A 41 -8.43 -1.25 -23.90
C GLN A 41 -8.66 -0.54 -22.54
N TYR A 42 -7.99 -0.99 -21.47
CA TYR A 42 -8.14 -0.47 -20.11
C TYR A 42 -6.86 0.22 -19.65
N SER A 43 -6.93 1.54 -19.52
CA SER A 43 -5.91 2.33 -18.83
C SER A 43 -6.16 2.27 -17.33
N ILE A 44 -5.31 1.56 -16.59
CA ILE A 44 -5.35 1.56 -15.12
C ILE A 44 -4.45 2.71 -14.64
N TYR A 45 -5.05 3.63 -13.89
CA TYR A 45 -4.36 4.73 -13.22
C TYR A 45 -4.47 4.50 -11.71
N LEU A 46 -3.34 4.16 -11.08
CA LEU A 46 -3.25 3.95 -9.64
C LEU A 46 -2.35 5.02 -9.04
N GLY A 47 -2.78 5.62 -7.94
CA GLY A 47 -2.00 6.61 -7.21
C GLY A 47 -2.48 6.73 -5.77
N VAL A 48 -1.65 7.34 -4.93
CA VAL A 48 -1.91 7.56 -3.50
C VAL A 48 -2.15 9.06 -3.27
N ASP A 49 -3.18 9.40 -2.51
CA ASP A 49 -3.48 10.75 -2.06
C ASP A 49 -3.30 10.86 -0.54
N GLY A 50 -3.46 12.08 -0.01
CA GLY A 50 -3.25 12.35 1.41
C GLY A 50 -4.22 11.61 2.35
N ILE A 51 -5.36 11.14 1.86
CA ILE A 51 -6.32 10.36 2.66
C ILE A 51 -6.04 8.86 2.52
N SER A 52 -5.75 8.40 1.30
CA SER A 52 -5.55 6.99 0.97
C SER A 52 -4.30 6.42 1.60
N ILE A 53 -3.26 7.24 1.87
CA ILE A 53 -2.07 6.81 2.61
C ILE A 53 -2.43 6.27 4.02
N TYR A 54 -3.41 6.87 4.70
CA TYR A 54 -3.86 6.39 6.01
C TYR A 54 -4.57 5.04 5.91
N PHE A 55 -5.35 4.83 4.84
CA PHE A 55 -5.99 3.53 4.59
C PHE A 55 -4.97 2.44 4.23
N VAL A 56 -3.90 2.77 3.51
CA VAL A 56 -2.79 1.84 3.23
C VAL A 56 -2.08 1.43 4.53
N LEU A 57 -1.79 2.39 5.41
CA LEU A 57 -1.22 2.09 6.73
C LEU A 57 -2.14 1.24 7.59
N LEU A 58 -3.43 1.59 7.66
CA LEU A 58 -4.43 0.86 8.42
C LEU A 58 -4.56 -0.60 7.94
N THR A 59 -4.67 -0.82 6.63
CA THR A 59 -4.82 -2.17 6.06
C THR A 59 -3.59 -3.03 6.30
N THR A 60 -2.39 -2.48 6.10
CA THR A 60 -1.13 -3.19 6.37
C THR A 60 -0.90 -3.48 7.85
N LEU A 61 -1.47 -2.70 8.76
CA LEU A 61 -1.48 -2.95 10.21
C LEU A 61 -2.48 -4.03 10.64
N ILE A 62 -3.67 -4.06 10.04
CA ILE A 62 -4.71 -5.06 10.36
C ILE A 62 -4.33 -6.45 9.84
N MET A 63 -3.67 -6.54 8.69
CA MET A 63 -3.35 -7.81 8.02
C MET A 63 -2.56 -8.82 8.89
N PRO A 64 -1.45 -8.46 9.58
CA PRO A 64 -0.76 -9.39 10.47
C PRO A 64 -1.62 -9.81 11.68
N ILE A 65 -2.46 -8.92 12.21
CA ILE A 65 -3.36 -9.21 13.34
C ILE A 65 -4.42 -10.24 12.93
N ALA A 66 -5.03 -10.06 11.75
CA ALA A 66 -6.00 -10.99 11.20
C ALA A 66 -5.39 -12.38 10.94
N LEU A 67 -4.13 -12.42 10.50
CA LEU A 67 -3.41 -13.67 10.23
C LEU A 67 -2.96 -14.39 11.50
N LEU A 68 -2.75 -13.64 12.60
CA LEU A 68 -2.47 -14.19 13.95
C LEU A 68 -3.72 -14.76 14.62
N SER A 69 -4.89 -14.19 14.32
CA SER A 69 -6.18 -14.59 14.92
C SER A 69 -6.68 -15.97 14.46
N ASN A 70 -6.00 -16.62 13.51
CA ASN A 70 -6.34 -17.91 12.92
C ASN A 70 -5.17 -18.88 13.06
#